data_AF-A0A366DW73-F1
#
_entry.id   AF-A0A366DW73-F1
#
_cell.length_a   1.000
_cell.length_b   1.000
_cell.length_c   1.000
_cell.angle_alpha   90.00
_cell.angle_beta   90.00
_cell.angle_gamma   90.00
#
_symmetry.space_group_name_H-M   'P 1'
#
loop_
_entity.id
_entity.type
_entity.pdbx_description
1 polymer ?
#
loop_
_entity_poly.entity_id
_entity_poly.type
_entity_poly.pdbx_seq_one_letter_code
_entity_poly.pdbx_strand_id
1 'polypeptide(L)'
;MTDSYRVNLDELEDISTQLTGFVGFLTESIAGIRQRTSGLQSSWTGPSATAADEAFTKWVSGAQDVAEGIEAMRTAALAARDRYNSAVATNLRMLGRSTGSES
;
A
#
# COMPACT_ATOMS: atom_id res chain seq x y z
N MET A 1 3.88 -2.06 32.66
CA MET A 1 4.62 -1.57 31.48
C MET A 1 4.58 -2.64 30.40
N THR A 2 3.55 -2.63 29.57
CA THR A 2 3.41 -3.51 28.38
C THR A 2 2.71 -2.71 27.29
N ASP A 3 3.29 -1.57 26.94
CA ASP A 3 2.86 -0.76 25.80
C ASP A 3 3.76 -1.01 24.58
N SER A 4 4.36 -2.20 24.53
CA SER A 4 5.34 -2.56 23.53
C SER A 4 4.66 -2.92 22.21
N TYR A 5 4.86 -2.07 21.21
CA TYR A 5 4.78 -2.41 19.80
C TYR A 5 3.39 -2.85 19.30
N ARG A 6 2.33 -2.15 19.72
CA ARG A 6 1.14 -2.08 18.88
C ARG A 6 1.47 -1.13 17.72
N VAL A 7 2.09 -1.65 16.67
CA VAL A 7 1.84 -1.08 15.33
C VAL A 7 0.32 -1.06 15.22
N ASN A 8 -0.26 0.13 15.21
CA ASN A 8 -1.70 0.25 15.15
C ASN A 8 -2.10 -0.22 13.75
N LEU A 9 -2.61 -1.43 13.65
CA LEU A 9 -3.00 -2.00 12.35
C LEU A 9 -4.12 -1.19 11.72
N ASP A 10 -4.91 -0.51 12.55
CA ASP A 10 -5.92 0.45 12.09
C ASP A 10 -5.24 1.64 11.40
N GLU A 11 -4.12 2.13 11.95
CA GLU A 11 -3.33 3.21 11.34
C GLU A 11 -2.67 2.76 10.02
N LEU A 12 -2.21 1.51 9.94
CA LEU A 12 -1.64 0.99 8.69
C LEU A 12 -2.71 0.78 7.61
N GLU A 13 -3.89 0.28 7.97
CA GLU A 13 -5.03 0.16 7.04
C GLU A 13 -5.53 1.55 6.59
N ASP A 14 -5.54 2.53 7.50
CA ASP A 14 -5.89 3.91 7.17
C ASP A 14 -4.89 4.52 6.18
N ILE A 15 -3.58 4.40 6.45
CA ILE A 15 -2.52 4.88 5.55
C ILE A 15 -2.58 4.14 4.20
N SER A 16 -2.79 2.81 4.21
CA SER A 16 -2.94 2.03 2.98
C SER A 16 -4.13 2.54 2.16
N THR A 17 -5.27 2.78 2.80
CA THR A 17 -6.48 3.30 2.14
C THR A 17 -6.24 4.68 1.53
N GLN A 18 -5.60 5.59 2.27
CA GLN A 18 -5.24 6.91 1.77
C GLN A 18 -4.30 6.83 0.57
N LEU A 19 -3.29 5.96 0.63
CA LEU A 19 -2.34 5.80 -0.45
C LEU A 19 -2.97 5.14 -1.69
N THR A 20 -3.86 4.16 -1.53
CA THR A 20 -4.65 3.61 -2.64
C THR A 20 -5.51 4.69 -3.29
N GLY A 21 -6.17 5.53 -2.49
CA GLY A 21 -6.93 6.68 -2.99
C GLY A 21 -6.05 7.67 -3.77
N PHE A 22 -4.84 7.94 -3.28
CA PHE A 22 -3.87 8.79 -3.95
C PHE A 22 -3.40 8.21 -5.28
N VAL A 23 -3.12 6.90 -5.36
CA VAL A 23 -2.77 6.23 -6.63
C VAL A 23 -3.91 6.31 -7.63
N GLY A 24 -5.16 6.13 -7.19
CA GLY A 24 -6.35 6.31 -8.04
C GLY A 24 -6.43 7.73 -8.59
N PHE A 25 -6.31 8.74 -7.72
CA PHE A 25 -6.29 10.15 -8.10
C PHE A 25 -5.18 10.48 -9.12
N LEU A 26 -3.96 9.98 -8.90
CA LEU A 26 -2.85 10.17 -9.83
C LEU A 26 -3.14 9.54 -11.19
N THR A 27 -3.66 8.31 -11.20
CA THR A 27 -4.01 7.58 -12.42
C THR A 27 -5.07 8.33 -13.25
N GLU A 28 -6.14 8.78 -12.61
CA GLU A 28 -7.20 9.59 -13.23
C GLU A 28 -6.67 10.92 -13.76
N SER A 29 -5.84 11.60 -12.98
CA SER A 29 -5.21 12.87 -13.38
C SER A 29 -4.35 12.68 -14.63
N ILE A 30 -3.56 11.60 -14.69
CA ILE A 30 -2.74 11.27 -15.86
C ILE A 30 -3.60 10.95 -17.07
N ALA A 31 -4.64 10.13 -16.92
CA ALA A 31 -5.57 9.83 -18.01
C ALA A 31 -6.22 11.11 -18.56
N GLY A 32 -6.64 12.01 -17.66
CA GLY A 32 -7.20 13.30 -18.00
C GLY A 32 -6.22 14.21 -18.75
N ILE A 33 -4.93 14.21 -18.37
CA ILE A 33 -3.90 14.95 -19.10
C ILE A 33 -3.65 14.33 -20.46
N ARG A 34 -3.50 13.00 -20.57
CA ARG A 34 -3.31 12.31 -21.86
C ARG A 34 -4.44 12.60 -22.84
N GLN A 35 -5.69 12.62 -22.38
CA GLN A 35 -6.83 12.90 -23.24
C GLN A 35 -6.85 14.35 -23.75
N ARG A 36 -6.41 15.32 -22.93
CA ARG A 36 -6.26 16.71 -23.38
C ARG A 36 -5.09 16.86 -24.34
N THR A 37 -3.97 16.19 -24.05
CA THR A 37 -2.77 16.20 -24.88
C THR A 37 -3.02 15.55 -26.22
N SER A 38 -3.73 14.42 -26.30
CA SER A 38 -4.08 13.77 -27.57
C SER A 38 -4.99 14.66 -28.43
N GLY A 39 -5.91 15.42 -27.82
CA GLY A 39 -6.69 16.44 -28.52
C GLY A 39 -5.85 17.59 -29.08
N LEU A 40 -4.70 17.88 -28.46
CA LEU A 40 -3.75 18.91 -28.91
C LEU A 40 -2.68 18.37 -29.89
N GLN A 41 -2.41 17.07 -29.90
CA GLN A 41 -1.32 16.44 -30.67
C GLN A 41 -1.44 16.61 -32.20
N SER A 42 -2.63 16.90 -32.72
CA SER A 42 -2.79 17.30 -34.13
C SER A 42 -2.05 18.61 -34.46
N SER A 43 -1.69 19.39 -33.44
CA SER A 43 -0.97 20.67 -33.55
C SER A 43 0.31 20.74 -32.71
N TRP A 44 0.43 19.90 -31.67
CA TRP A 44 1.57 19.87 -30.76
C TRP A 44 2.45 18.66 -31.07
N THR A 45 3.49 18.90 -31.87
CA THR A 45 4.50 17.91 -32.27
C THR A 45 5.91 18.41 -31.93
N GLY A 46 6.91 17.54 -32.09
CA GLY A 46 8.32 17.88 -31.87
C GLY A 46 8.84 17.51 -30.48
N PRO A 47 10.09 17.91 -30.16
CA PRO A 47 10.84 17.36 -29.02
C PRO A 47 10.16 17.51 -27.67
N SER A 48 9.44 18.61 -27.43
CA SER A 48 8.71 18.84 -26.17
C SER A 48 7.50 17.91 -26.02
N ALA A 49 6.82 17.56 -27.10
CA ALA A 49 5.71 16.60 -27.08
C ALA A 49 6.22 15.18 -26.76
N THR A 50 7.34 14.79 -27.37
CA THR A 50 8.01 13.51 -27.06
C THR A 50 8.47 13.45 -25.60
N ALA A 51 9.14 14.49 -25.10
CA ALA A 51 9.61 14.52 -23.72
C ALA A 51 8.46 14.45 -22.69
N ALA A 52 7.32 15.09 -23.01
CA ALA A 52 6.12 14.99 -22.18
C ALA A 52 5.57 13.55 -22.13
N ASP A 53 5.43 12.88 -23.28
CA ASP A 53 4.95 11.50 -23.35
C ASP A 53 5.87 10.50 -22.61
N GLU A 54 7.19 10.67 -22.74
CA GLU A 54 8.16 9.89 -21.97
C GLU A 54 8.03 10.13 -20.46
N ALA A 55 7.87 11.38 -20.03
CA ALA A 55 7.66 11.72 -18.62
C ALA A 55 6.36 11.10 -18.09
N PHE A 56 5.27 11.15 -18.86
CA PHE A 56 4.00 10.53 -18.49
C PHE A 56 4.12 9.01 -18.34
N THR A 57 4.79 8.35 -19.29
CA THR A 57 4.99 6.90 -19.24
C THR A 57 5.75 6.49 -17.97
N LYS A 58 6.83 7.21 -17.63
CA LYS A 58 7.59 6.99 -16.40
C LYS A 58 6.73 7.21 -15.15
N TRP A 59 5.88 8.23 -15.17
CA TRP A 59 5.05 8.56 -14.02
C TRP A 59 3.94 7.53 -13.77
N VAL A 60 3.31 7.00 -14.83
CA VAL A 60 2.36 5.87 -14.72
C VAL A 60 3.03 4.64 -14.12
N SER A 61 4.22 4.28 -14.61
CA SER A 61 4.98 3.15 -14.06
C SER A 61 5.27 3.34 -12.58
N GLY A 62 5.75 4.52 -12.18
CA GLY A 62 6.03 4.81 -10.78
C GLY A 62 4.78 4.78 -9.89
N ALA A 63 3.62 5.21 -10.40
CA ALA A 63 2.36 5.11 -9.66
C ALA A 63 1.94 3.66 -9.43
N GLN A 64 2.16 2.78 -10.42
CA GLN A 64 1.92 1.33 -10.29
C GLN A 64 2.87 0.72 -9.26
N ASP A 65 4.17 1.01 -9.34
CA ASP A 65 5.18 0.51 -8.39
C ASP A 65 4.83 0.89 -6.94
N VAL A 66 4.35 2.12 -6.72
CA VAL A 66 3.89 2.59 -5.40
C VAL A 66 2.69 1.78 -4.92
N ALA A 67 1.67 1.57 -5.77
CA ALA A 67 0.48 0.80 -5.41
C ALA A 67 0.83 -0.64 -5.00
N GLU A 68 1.69 -1.29 -5.79
CA GLU A 68 2.15 -2.66 -5.52
C GLU A 68 2.93 -2.72 -4.19
N GLY A 69 3.81 -1.75 -3.94
CA GLY A 69 4.56 -1.66 -2.70
C GLY A 69 3.67 -1.48 -1.46
N ILE A 70 2.60 -0.69 -1.57
CA ILE A 70 1.63 -0.49 -0.49
C ILE A 70 0.90 -1.78 -0.16
N GLU A 71 0.39 -2.50 -1.18
CA GLU A 71 -0.30 -3.77 -0.95
C GLU A 71 0.64 -4.83 -0.37
N ALA A 72 1.91 -4.84 -0.79
CA ALA A 72 2.92 -5.70 -0.20
C ALA A 72 3.17 -5.39 1.28
N MET A 73 3.29 -4.11 1.66
CA MET A 73 3.43 -3.69 3.06
C MET A 73 2.21 -4.08 3.89
N ARG A 74 1.00 -3.86 3.36
CA ARG A 74 -0.27 -4.25 3.99
C ARG A 74 -0.32 -5.76 4.26
N THR A 75 -0.01 -6.56 3.24
CA THR A 75 0.05 -8.02 3.34
C THR A 75 1.05 -8.49 4.40
N ALA A 76 2.25 -7.90 4.41
CA ALA A 76 3.29 -8.24 5.39
C ALA A 76 2.86 -7.94 6.82
N ALA A 77 2.17 -6.82 7.05
CA ALA A 77 1.68 -6.46 8.38
C ALA A 77 0.55 -7.37 8.88
N LEU A 78 -0.40 -7.74 8.00
CA LEU A 78 -1.44 -8.72 8.33
C LEU A 78 -0.81 -10.06 8.74
N ALA A 79 0.19 -10.53 7.98
CA ALA A 79 0.93 -11.74 8.31
C ALA A 79 1.68 -11.64 9.65
N ALA A 80 2.29 -10.48 9.95
CA ALA A 80 2.96 -10.25 11.22
C ALA A 80 1.97 -10.28 12.41
N ARG A 81 0.80 -9.66 12.27
CA ARG A 81 -0.28 -9.72 13.27
C ARG A 81 -0.67 -11.17 13.56
N ASP A 82 -0.97 -11.93 12.51
CA ASP A 82 -1.52 -13.27 12.66
C ASP A 82 -0.51 -14.20 13.37
N ARG A 83 0.79 -14.04 13.06
CA ARG A 83 1.88 -14.71 13.79
C ARG A 83 1.92 -14.33 15.27
N TYR A 84 1.81 -13.03 15.59
CA TYR A 84 1.77 -12.55 16.97
C TYR A 84 0.57 -13.12 17.74
N ASN A 85 -0.64 -13.04 17.17
CA ASN A 85 -1.85 -13.53 17.80
C ASN A 85 -1.80 -15.06 18.02
N SER A 86 -1.28 -15.80 17.04
CA SER A 86 -1.08 -17.25 17.16
C SER A 86 -0.09 -17.62 18.28
N ALA A 87 1.01 -16.86 18.41
CA ALA A 87 1.98 -17.04 19.48
C ALA A 87 1.36 -16.77 20.85
N VAL A 88 0.61 -15.68 21.00
CA VAL A 88 -0.10 -15.35 22.26
C VAL A 88 -1.12 -16.44 22.61
N ALA A 89 -1.98 -16.85 21.67
CA ALA A 89 -2.98 -17.89 21.89
C ALA A 89 -2.34 -19.23 22.28
N THR A 90 -1.20 -19.56 21.67
CA THR A 90 -0.44 -20.78 21.98
C THR A 90 0.16 -20.72 23.38
N ASN A 91 0.76 -19.58 23.76
CA ASN A 91 1.31 -19.37 25.10
C ASN A 91 0.22 -19.43 26.19
N LEU A 92 -0.93 -18.78 25.96
CA LEU A 92 -2.08 -18.85 26.87
C LEU A 92 -2.58 -20.30 27.05
N ARG A 93 -2.65 -21.07 25.97
CA ARG A 93 -3.05 -22.48 26.01
C ARG A 93 -2.06 -23.36 26.78
N MET A 94 -0.76 -23.09 26.65
CA MET A 94 0.28 -23.82 27.39
C MET A 94 0.26 -23.49 28.89
N LEU A 95 0.16 -22.21 29.25
CA LEU A 95 0.07 -21.75 30.64
C LEU A 95 -1.23 -22.21 31.33
N GLY A 96 -2.34 -22.24 30.61
CA GLY A 96 -3.61 -22.79 31.10
C GLY A 96 -3.56 -24.31 31.33
N ARG A 97 -2.68 -25.05 30.64
CA ARG A 97 -2.46 -26.48 30.91
C ARG A 97 -1.52 -26.72 32.09
N SER A 98 -0.47 -25.92 32.26
CA SER A 98 0.47 -26.10 33.37
C SER A 98 -0.16 -25.80 34.73
N THR A 99 -1.10 -24.85 34.78
CA THR A 99 -1.83 -24.50 36.02
C THR A 99 -2.89 -25.53 36.43
N GLY A 100 -3.33 -26.40 35.51
CA GLY A 100 -4.29 -27.48 35.79
C GLY A 100 -3.64 -28.82 36.18
N SER A 101 -2.32 -28.96 36.08
CA SER A 101 -1.59 -30.20 36.43
C SER A 101 -0.98 -30.19 37.85
N GLU A 102 -1.21 -29.14 38.65
CA GLU A 102 -0.74 -29.00 40.03
C GLU A 102 -1.88 -29.13 41.08
N SER A 103 -2.99 -29.81 40.77
CA SER A 103 -4.11 -30.05 41.70
C SER A 103 -4.35 -31.53 41.98
#